data_AF-A0A482ZKI3-F1
#
_entry.id   AF-A0A482ZKI3-F1
#
_cell.length_a   1.000
_cell.length_b   1.000
_cell.length_c   1.000
_cell.angle_alpha   90.00
_cell.angle_beta   90.00
_cell.angle_gamma   90.00
#
_symmetry.space_group_name_H-M   'P 1'
#
loop_
_entity.id
_entity.type
_entity.pdbx_description
1 polymer ?
#
loop_
_entity_poly.entity_id
_entity_poly.type
_entity_poly.pdbx_seq_one_letter_code
_entity_poly.pdbx_strand_id
1 'polypeptide(L)'
;MTTYPPRLSSVYLTIESLLNQTLKPDKIVLWLSALEISPDDLPNNLLKLKNRGLEIRFVDENIGAYKKLIYAIQTLPDYHIVTCDDDLMYPKWFLADLHQSYLRHPDCISAYRCRTMLKLSERQFLSYNKWQFSRSQIPSYQIFSTNGGGTWYPPGSLNAKITDRLFMQLAPTGDDIWFKAMGLLNHTKTVMAKASSIDFPAINIQNSQAETLWQQNIYKNDAQLKAVFEHFDLYDLLEETLNN
;
A
#
# COMPACT_ATOMS: atom_id res chain seq x y z
N MET A 1 -0.88 5.72 6.88
CA MET A 1 0.27 6.21 6.06
C MET A 1 1.52 6.31 6.93
N THR A 2 2.69 6.59 6.36
CA THR A 2 3.96 6.84 7.07
C THR A 2 4.80 7.84 6.30
N THR A 3 5.68 8.58 6.98
CA THR A 3 6.69 9.47 6.37
C THR A 3 8.06 9.24 7.01
N TYR A 4 9.09 9.88 6.46
CA TYR A 4 10.47 9.94 6.96
C TYR A 4 10.97 11.40 6.93
N PRO A 5 12.12 11.74 7.55
CA PRO A 5 12.48 13.14 7.83
C PRO A 5 12.48 14.09 6.61
N PRO A 6 13.02 13.72 5.44
CA PRO A 6 12.96 14.53 4.22
C PRO A 6 11.56 14.93 3.71
N ARG A 7 10.50 14.20 4.07
CA ARG A 7 9.11 14.52 3.67
C ARG A 7 8.24 15.02 4.82
N LEU A 8 8.79 15.10 6.03
CA LEU A 8 8.02 15.49 7.22
C LEU A 8 7.42 16.90 7.11
N SER A 9 8.11 17.82 6.43
CA SER A 9 7.64 19.19 6.22
C SER A 9 6.54 19.34 5.16
N SER A 10 6.34 18.33 4.30
CA SER A 10 5.41 18.38 3.17
C SER A 10 4.23 17.41 3.28
N VAL A 11 4.33 16.34 4.09
CA VAL A 11 3.27 15.32 4.27
C VAL A 11 1.92 15.92 4.68
N TYR A 12 1.91 17.10 5.32
CA TYR A 12 0.68 17.82 5.65
C TYR A 12 -0.20 18.07 4.42
N LEU A 13 0.37 18.25 3.22
CA LEU A 13 -0.37 18.45 1.97
C LEU A 13 -1.16 17.20 1.56
N THR A 14 -0.53 16.03 1.67
CA THR A 14 -1.19 14.73 1.47
C THR A 14 -2.35 14.57 2.45
N ILE A 15 -2.10 14.84 3.73
CA ILE A 15 -3.12 14.69 4.78
C ILE A 15 -4.27 15.68 4.54
N GLU A 16 -3.99 16.92 4.16
CA GLU A 16 -5.01 17.91 3.78
C GLU A 16 -5.91 17.40 2.65
N SER A 17 -5.33 16.76 1.62
CA SER A 17 -6.11 16.18 0.52
C SER A 17 -7.04 15.04 0.99
N LEU A 18 -6.60 14.24 1.96
CA LEU A 18 -7.40 13.16 2.57
C LEU A 18 -8.43 13.67 3.58
N LEU A 19 -8.19 14.80 4.24
CA LEU A 19 -9.19 15.47 5.06
C LEU A 19 -10.30 16.11 4.21
N ASN A 20 -10.03 16.38 2.93
CA ASN A 20 -10.96 17.01 1.98
C ASN A 20 -11.80 16.01 1.18
N GLN A 21 -11.84 14.74 1.58
CA GLN A 21 -12.63 13.71 0.91
C GLN A 21 -14.15 13.95 1.03
N THR A 22 -14.92 13.52 0.02
CA THR A 22 -16.40 13.59 0.04
C THR A 22 -16.97 12.54 0.99
N LEU A 23 -16.47 11.31 0.93
CA LEU A 23 -16.63 10.32 1.98
C LEU A 23 -15.53 10.56 3.02
N LYS A 24 -15.91 10.80 4.28
CA LYS A 24 -14.93 11.06 5.35
C LYS A 24 -14.39 9.75 5.93
N PRO A 25 -13.08 9.62 6.15
CA PRO A 25 -12.55 8.54 6.99
C PRO A 25 -12.89 8.81 8.45
N ASP A 26 -13.01 7.76 9.26
CA ASP A 26 -13.18 7.89 10.71
C ASP A 26 -11.96 8.56 11.37
N LYS A 27 -10.76 8.24 10.85
CA LYS A 27 -9.49 8.82 11.28
C LYS A 27 -8.42 8.68 10.20
N ILE A 28 -7.42 9.55 10.26
CA ILE A 28 -6.18 9.42 9.47
C ILE A 28 -5.04 9.16 10.44
N VAL A 29 -4.33 8.05 10.27
CA VAL A 29 -3.18 7.69 11.13
C VAL A 29 -1.87 7.84 10.36
N LEU A 30 -0.99 8.68 10.89
CA LEU A 30 0.40 8.83 10.46
C LEU A 30 1.31 8.09 11.44
N TRP A 31 1.92 7.01 10.97
CA TRP A 31 2.90 6.23 11.73
C TRP A 31 4.31 6.77 11.49
N LEU A 32 5.06 7.03 12.57
CA LEU A 32 6.42 7.57 12.54
C LEU A 32 7.36 6.66 13.32
N SER A 33 8.62 6.55 12.88
CA SER A 33 9.64 5.83 13.66
C SER A 33 10.26 6.79 14.68
N ALA A 34 10.24 6.40 15.95
CA ALA A 34 10.92 7.14 17.03
C ALA A 34 12.46 7.14 16.87
N LEU A 35 13.01 6.24 16.04
CA LEU A 35 14.44 6.23 15.71
C LEU A 35 14.85 7.35 14.75
N GLU A 36 13.89 7.95 14.04
CA GLU A 36 14.15 8.93 12.98
C GLU A 36 13.55 10.32 13.27
N ILE A 37 12.46 10.36 14.03
CA ILE A 37 11.67 11.58 14.26
C ILE A 37 11.27 11.63 15.73
N SER A 38 11.59 12.73 16.40
CA SER A 38 11.10 13.07 17.74
C SER A 38 9.75 13.80 17.66
N PRO A 39 8.89 13.70 18.69
CA PRO A 39 7.71 14.56 18.82
C PRO A 39 8.01 16.07 18.67
N ASP A 40 9.19 16.51 19.10
CA ASP A 40 9.63 17.91 19.01
C ASP A 40 10.01 18.34 17.59
N ASP A 41 10.28 17.38 16.69
CA ASP A 41 10.60 17.66 15.28
C ASP A 41 9.35 17.94 14.44
N LEU A 42 8.15 17.70 15.00
CA LEU A 42 6.88 17.77 14.26
C LEU A 42 6.55 19.22 13.86
N PRO A 43 6.43 19.50 12.55
CA PRO A 43 6.11 20.85 12.08
C PRO A 43 4.73 21.34 12.55
N ASN A 44 4.61 22.63 12.84
CA ASN A 44 3.38 23.25 13.33
C ASN A 44 2.17 23.06 12.38
N ASN A 45 2.39 23.06 11.07
CA ASN A 45 1.34 22.78 10.08
C ASN A 45 0.78 21.36 10.23
N LEU A 46 1.63 20.37 10.49
CA LEU A 46 1.23 18.99 10.74
C LEU A 46 0.49 18.85 12.08
N LEU A 47 1.00 19.48 13.14
CA LEU A 47 0.36 19.46 14.47
C LEU A 47 -1.05 20.06 14.45
N LYS A 48 -1.29 21.13 13.68
CA LYS A 48 -2.62 21.73 13.51
C LYS A 48 -3.65 20.77 12.91
N LEU A 49 -3.23 19.80 12.11
CA LEU A 49 -4.14 18.81 11.52
C LEU A 49 -4.70 17.82 12.54
N LYS A 50 -4.10 17.70 13.73
CA LYS A 50 -4.66 16.88 14.82
C LYS A 50 -6.07 17.32 15.21
N ASN A 51 -6.32 18.63 15.20
CA ASN A 51 -7.64 19.22 15.46
C ASN A 51 -8.69 18.88 14.38
N ARG A 52 -8.27 18.27 13.27
CA ARG A 52 -9.12 17.91 12.13
C ARG A 52 -9.22 16.40 11.90
N GLY A 53 -8.72 15.59 12.84
CA GLY A 53 -8.83 14.12 12.79
C GLY A 53 -7.55 13.39 12.38
N LEU A 54 -6.40 14.08 12.30
CA LEU A 54 -5.10 13.42 12.19
C LEU A 54 -4.67 12.84 13.56
N GLU A 55 -4.35 11.56 13.56
CA GLU A 55 -3.67 10.88 14.65
C GLU A 55 -2.21 10.63 14.24
N ILE A 56 -1.27 10.99 15.11
CA ILE A 56 0.16 10.76 14.91
C ILE A 56 0.61 9.74 15.95
N ARG A 57 1.15 8.61 15.49
CA ARG A 57 1.62 7.52 16.35
C ARG A 57 3.09 7.25 16.08
N PHE A 58 3.84 7.02 17.16
CA PHE A 58 5.25 6.66 17.10
C PHE A 58 5.42 5.16 17.37
N VAL A 59 6.40 4.55 16.69
CA VAL A 59 6.81 3.16 16.88
C VAL A 59 8.33 3.08 17.06
N ASP A 60 8.79 2.12 17.83
CA ASP A 60 10.20 2.05 18.27
C ASP A 60 11.16 1.47 17.21
N GLU A 61 10.64 1.02 16.07
CA GLU A 61 11.43 0.45 14.98
C GLU A 61 11.21 1.19 13.64
N ASN A 62 12.19 1.08 12.76
CA ASN A 62 12.07 1.57 11.39
C ASN A 62 11.93 0.42 10.38
N ILE A 63 10.68 0.04 10.11
CA ILE A 63 10.32 -0.92 9.04
C ILE A 63 9.86 -0.19 7.76
N GLY A 64 10.20 1.08 7.58
CA GLY A 64 9.89 1.83 6.35
C GLY A 64 8.39 1.88 6.02
N ALA A 65 8.04 1.62 4.76
CA ALA A 65 6.66 1.70 4.26
C ALA A 65 5.70 0.72 4.96
N TYR A 66 6.22 -0.41 5.46
CA TYR A 66 5.44 -1.44 6.16
C TYR A 66 4.63 -0.89 7.35
N LYS A 67 5.14 0.16 8.01
CA LYS A 67 4.50 0.81 9.16
C LYS A 67 3.03 1.15 8.87
N LYS A 68 2.70 1.55 7.63
CA LYS A 68 1.38 2.08 7.26
C LYS A 68 0.24 1.07 7.41
N LEU A 69 0.52 -0.23 7.21
CA LEU A 69 -0.49 -1.28 7.25
C LEU A 69 -0.31 -2.22 8.45
N ILE A 70 0.93 -2.61 8.77
CA ILE A 70 1.21 -3.58 9.84
C ILE A 70 0.67 -3.09 11.18
N TYR A 71 1.03 -1.88 11.61
CA TYR A 71 0.55 -1.35 12.89
C TYR A 71 -0.93 -0.98 12.85
N ALA A 72 -1.46 -0.61 11.69
CA ALA A 72 -2.89 -0.34 11.54
C ALA A 72 -3.70 -1.61 11.82
N ILE A 73 -3.34 -2.74 11.21
CA ILE A 73 -4.01 -4.03 11.44
C ILE A 73 -3.84 -4.52 12.88
N GLN A 74 -2.65 -4.35 13.47
CA GLN A 74 -2.41 -4.76 14.86
C GLN A 74 -3.23 -3.98 15.88
N THR A 75 -3.46 -2.69 15.64
CA THR A 75 -4.08 -1.79 16.63
C THR A 75 -5.55 -1.48 16.33
N LEU A 76 -6.01 -1.74 15.10
CA LEU A 76 -7.36 -1.46 14.61
C LEU A 76 -7.90 -2.66 13.78
N PRO A 77 -7.93 -3.89 14.35
CA PRO A 77 -8.21 -5.11 13.57
C PRO A 77 -9.62 -5.17 12.95
N ASP A 78 -10.59 -4.49 13.57
CA ASP A 78 -11.99 -4.48 13.13
C ASP A 78 -12.30 -3.36 12.11
N TYR A 79 -11.31 -2.54 11.75
CA TYR A 79 -11.48 -1.44 10.80
C TYR A 79 -11.07 -1.84 9.39
N HIS A 80 -11.80 -1.35 8.39
CA HIS A 80 -11.28 -1.29 7.02
C HIS A 80 -10.11 -0.32 6.97
N ILE A 81 -8.98 -0.77 6.44
CA ILE A 81 -7.76 0.03 6.39
C ILE A 81 -7.50 0.50 4.97
N VAL A 82 -7.31 1.81 4.79
CA VAL A 82 -6.83 2.39 3.54
C VAL A 82 -5.39 2.83 3.70
N THR A 83 -4.49 2.24 2.93
CA THR A 83 -3.10 2.70 2.86
C THR A 83 -2.99 3.83 1.86
N CYS A 84 -2.24 4.87 2.21
CA CYS A 84 -1.90 5.99 1.33
C CYS A 84 -0.40 6.29 1.47
N ASP A 85 0.23 6.71 0.37
CA ASP A 85 1.58 7.27 0.36
C ASP A 85 1.56 8.74 0.77
N ASP A 86 2.69 9.23 1.28
CA ASP A 86 2.87 10.54 1.93
C ASP A 86 3.19 11.68 0.97
N ASP A 87 3.33 11.39 -0.32
CA ASP A 87 3.78 12.30 -1.37
C ASP A 87 2.78 12.45 -2.53
N LEU A 88 1.52 12.08 -2.33
CA LEU A 88 0.47 12.15 -3.35
C LEU A 88 -0.69 13.09 -2.95
N MET A 89 -1.19 13.85 -3.92
CA MET A 89 -2.41 14.64 -3.77
C MET A 89 -3.64 13.80 -4.17
N TYR A 90 -4.44 13.40 -3.18
CA TYR A 90 -5.62 12.57 -3.42
C TYR A 90 -6.83 13.43 -3.82
N PRO A 91 -7.54 13.08 -4.92
CA PRO A 91 -8.76 13.78 -5.31
C PRO A 91 -9.88 13.55 -4.29
N LYS A 92 -10.85 14.47 -4.20
CA LYS A 92 -11.91 14.41 -3.16
C LYS A 92 -12.78 13.14 -3.22
N TRP A 93 -12.85 12.48 -4.37
CA TRP A 93 -13.61 11.23 -4.56
C TRP A 93 -12.82 9.96 -4.22
N PHE A 94 -11.53 10.09 -3.89
CA PHE A 94 -10.60 8.96 -3.73
C PHE A 94 -11.16 7.87 -2.79
N LEU A 95 -11.60 8.25 -1.59
CA LEU A 95 -12.11 7.30 -0.61
C LEU A 95 -13.49 6.75 -0.98
N ALA A 96 -14.35 7.60 -1.55
CA ALA A 96 -15.70 7.20 -1.96
C ALA A 96 -15.69 6.10 -3.01
N ASP A 97 -14.76 6.19 -3.96
CA ASP A 97 -14.58 5.22 -5.04
C ASP A 97 -14.00 3.88 -4.55
N LEU A 98 -13.03 3.90 -3.60
CA LEU A 98 -12.56 2.68 -2.94
C LEU A 98 -13.68 2.00 -2.16
N HIS A 99 -14.45 2.78 -1.40
CA HIS A 99 -15.60 2.27 -0.66
C HIS A 99 -16.66 1.68 -1.61
N GLN A 100 -16.95 2.34 -2.73
CA GLN A 100 -17.89 1.81 -3.72
C GLN A 100 -17.40 0.50 -4.36
N SER A 101 -16.10 0.36 -4.58
CA SER A 101 -15.49 -0.90 -5.03
C SER A 101 -15.64 -2.01 -3.99
N TYR A 102 -15.38 -1.71 -2.71
CA TYR A 102 -15.64 -2.62 -1.59
C TYR A 102 -17.11 -3.05 -1.53
N LEU A 103 -18.07 -2.13 -1.66
CA LEU A 103 -19.49 -2.49 -1.65
C LEU A 103 -19.88 -3.49 -2.77
N ARG A 104 -19.17 -3.48 -3.89
CA ARG A 104 -19.38 -4.45 -4.99
C ARG A 104 -18.62 -5.75 -4.76
N HIS A 105 -17.49 -5.71 -4.06
CA HIS A 105 -16.57 -6.82 -3.85
C HIS A 105 -16.08 -6.84 -2.39
N PRO A 106 -16.94 -7.17 -1.42
CA PRO A 106 -16.65 -7.00 0.01
C PRO A 106 -15.49 -7.88 0.48
N ASP A 107 -15.29 -9.03 -0.16
CA ASP A 107 -14.26 -10.01 0.17
C ASP A 107 -12.94 -9.79 -0.59
N CYS A 108 -12.76 -8.62 -1.20
CA CYS A 108 -11.60 -8.30 -2.04
C CYS A 108 -10.82 -7.10 -1.50
N ILE A 109 -9.52 -7.10 -1.78
CA ILE A 109 -8.67 -5.91 -1.64
C ILE A 109 -8.94 -5.02 -2.85
N SER A 110 -9.26 -3.74 -2.62
CA SER A 110 -9.55 -2.80 -3.71
C SER A 110 -8.44 -1.77 -3.85
N ALA A 111 -7.91 -1.55 -5.06
CA ALA A 111 -6.79 -0.63 -5.27
C ALA A 111 -6.94 0.23 -6.53
N TYR A 112 -6.33 1.41 -6.53
CA TYR A 112 -6.29 2.27 -7.72
C TYR A 112 -5.22 1.90 -8.72
N ARG A 113 -4.02 1.57 -8.25
CA ARG A 113 -2.86 1.35 -9.12
C ARG A 113 -2.44 -0.11 -9.09
N CYS A 114 -2.91 -0.83 -10.10
CA CYS A 114 -2.68 -2.25 -10.23
C CYS A 114 -1.83 -2.59 -11.47
N ARG A 115 -1.02 -3.64 -11.34
CA ARG A 115 -0.42 -4.34 -12.47
C ARG A 115 -0.94 -5.77 -12.52
N THR A 116 -0.99 -6.35 -13.71
CA THR A 116 -1.30 -7.78 -13.86
C THR A 116 0.01 -8.56 -13.82
N MET A 117 0.14 -9.47 -12.85
CA MET A 117 1.29 -10.36 -12.73
C MET A 117 1.33 -11.32 -13.92
N LEU A 118 2.45 -11.34 -14.64
CA LEU A 118 2.61 -12.20 -15.82
C LEU A 118 3.69 -13.24 -15.55
N LYS A 119 3.34 -14.52 -15.70
CA LYS A 119 4.29 -15.63 -15.65
C LYS A 119 5.08 -15.72 -16.95
N LEU A 120 6.38 -16.03 -16.84
CA LEU A 120 7.23 -16.49 -17.94
C LEU A 120 7.20 -18.03 -18.03
N SER A 121 7.09 -18.71 -16.88
CA SER A 121 6.89 -20.16 -16.74
C SER A 121 6.15 -20.44 -15.42
N GLU A 122 5.82 -21.70 -15.12
CA GLU A 122 5.04 -22.10 -13.93
C GLU A 122 5.53 -21.42 -12.64
N ARG A 123 6.85 -21.40 -12.43
CA ARG A 123 7.51 -20.89 -11.22
C ARG A 123 8.36 -19.63 -11.46
N GLN A 124 8.12 -18.91 -12.55
CA GLN A 124 8.89 -17.71 -12.88
C GLN A 124 8.00 -16.61 -13.44
N PHE A 125 8.18 -15.39 -12.96
CA PHE A 125 7.53 -14.21 -13.52
C PHE A 125 8.34 -13.60 -14.67
N LEU A 126 7.64 -12.94 -15.59
CA LEU A 126 8.26 -11.84 -16.33
C LEU A 126 8.75 -10.78 -15.35
N SER A 127 9.81 -10.07 -15.71
CA SER A 127 10.33 -8.97 -14.89
C SER A 127 9.22 -8.00 -14.50
N TYR A 128 9.22 -7.55 -13.25
CA TYR A 128 8.24 -6.69 -12.61
C TYR A 128 7.91 -5.46 -13.46
N ASN A 129 8.93 -4.87 -14.09
CA ASN A 129 8.78 -3.68 -14.94
C ASN A 129 8.08 -3.97 -16.29
N LYS A 130 7.95 -5.24 -16.69
CA LYS A 130 7.24 -5.69 -17.89
C LYS A 130 5.77 -5.99 -17.63
N TRP A 131 5.33 -6.08 -16.38
CA TRP A 131 3.92 -6.27 -16.06
C TRP A 131 3.10 -5.08 -16.52
N GLN A 132 2.01 -5.33 -17.22
CA GLN A 132 1.16 -4.26 -17.73
C GLN A 132 0.25 -3.72 -16.63
N PHE A 133 -0.17 -2.46 -16.75
CA PHE A 133 -1.25 -1.94 -15.91
C PHE A 133 -2.53 -2.75 -16.17
N SER A 134 -3.19 -3.15 -15.09
CA SER A 134 -4.47 -3.86 -15.17
C SER A 134 -5.56 -2.94 -15.75
N ARG A 135 -6.56 -3.54 -16.42
CA ARG A 135 -7.63 -2.82 -17.13
C ARG A 135 -9.02 -3.43 -16.93
N SER A 136 -9.27 -4.01 -15.76
CA SER A 136 -10.55 -4.64 -15.46
C SER A 136 -10.91 -4.52 -13.98
N GLN A 137 -12.20 -4.44 -13.69
CA GLN A 137 -12.73 -4.49 -12.33
C GLN A 137 -13.17 -5.90 -11.94
N ILE A 138 -12.60 -6.93 -12.58
CA ILE A 138 -12.85 -8.33 -12.24
C ILE A 138 -11.83 -8.72 -11.17
N PRO A 139 -12.26 -9.16 -9.97
CA PRO A 139 -11.34 -9.64 -8.95
C PRO A 139 -10.47 -10.80 -9.43
N SER A 140 -9.17 -10.75 -9.14
CA SER A 140 -8.23 -11.81 -9.55
C SER A 140 -7.06 -11.93 -8.59
N TYR A 141 -6.52 -13.15 -8.49
CA TYR A 141 -5.24 -13.40 -7.82
C TYR A 141 -4.05 -12.83 -8.61
N GLN A 142 -4.19 -12.58 -9.90
CA GLN A 142 -3.13 -12.00 -10.74
C GLN A 142 -3.04 -10.47 -10.65
N ILE A 143 -4.04 -9.81 -10.07
CA ILE A 143 -4.00 -8.36 -9.88
C ILE A 143 -3.07 -8.05 -8.69
N PHE A 144 -2.05 -7.26 -8.96
CA PHE A 144 -1.04 -6.80 -7.99
C PHE A 144 -1.25 -5.31 -7.72
N SER A 145 -1.66 -4.97 -6.50
CA SER A 145 -1.65 -3.57 -6.07
C SER A 145 -0.22 -3.15 -5.78
N THR A 146 0.25 -2.12 -6.48
CA THR A 146 1.60 -1.57 -6.26
C THR A 146 1.71 -0.67 -5.01
N ASN A 147 0.68 -0.66 -4.16
CA ASN A 147 0.41 0.26 -3.04
C ASN A 147 0.44 1.76 -3.35
N GLY A 148 1.02 2.18 -4.48
CA GLY A 148 0.92 3.53 -5.03
C GLY A 148 -0.52 3.90 -5.35
N GLY A 149 -0.93 5.12 -5.02
CA GLY A 149 -2.30 5.58 -5.31
C GLY A 149 -3.39 4.99 -4.41
N GLY A 150 -3.04 4.21 -3.40
CA GLY A 150 -3.94 3.82 -2.32
C GLY A 150 -4.73 2.52 -2.53
N THR A 151 -4.87 1.79 -1.41
CA THR A 151 -5.43 0.43 -1.37
C THR A 151 -6.30 0.25 -0.12
N TRP A 152 -7.48 -0.32 -0.31
CA TRP A 152 -8.46 -0.66 0.71
C TRP A 152 -8.34 -2.14 1.08
N TYR A 153 -8.14 -2.41 2.36
CA TYR A 153 -8.03 -3.73 2.96
C TYR A 153 -9.21 -3.95 3.93
N PRO A 154 -10.16 -4.83 3.59
CA PRO A 154 -11.19 -5.24 4.54
C PRO A 154 -10.62 -5.97 5.77
N PRO A 155 -11.30 -5.93 6.93
CA PRO A 155 -10.94 -6.78 8.07
C PRO A 155 -10.82 -8.25 7.64
N GLY A 156 -9.77 -8.92 8.11
CA GLY A 156 -9.54 -10.33 7.80
C GLY A 156 -9.10 -10.62 6.35
N SER A 157 -8.78 -9.60 5.54
CA SER A 157 -8.39 -9.79 4.13
C SER A 157 -6.95 -10.28 3.94
N LEU A 158 -6.15 -10.37 5.01
CA LEU A 158 -4.73 -10.72 4.96
C LEU A 158 -4.43 -11.82 5.98
N ASN A 159 -3.49 -12.70 5.62
CA ASN A 159 -3.07 -13.80 6.47
C ASN A 159 -2.41 -13.26 7.76
N ALA A 160 -2.57 -14.00 8.88
CA ALA A 160 -2.03 -13.63 10.19
C ALA A 160 -0.50 -13.44 10.19
N LYS A 161 0.23 -14.01 9.22
CA LYS A 161 1.66 -13.77 9.02
C LYS A 161 2.01 -12.35 8.60
N ILE A 162 1.04 -11.47 8.31
CA ILE A 162 1.29 -10.08 7.90
C ILE A 162 2.24 -9.32 8.83
N THR A 163 2.23 -9.64 10.13
CA THR A 163 3.09 -9.03 11.15
C THR A 163 4.41 -9.75 11.37
N ASP A 164 4.67 -10.86 10.69
CA ASP A 164 5.93 -11.61 10.81
C ASP A 164 7.08 -10.79 10.22
N ARG A 165 8.14 -10.54 11.00
CA ARG A 165 9.30 -9.74 10.56
C ARG A 165 10.12 -10.41 9.46
N LEU A 166 9.78 -11.61 9.02
CA LEU A 166 10.36 -12.26 7.84
C LEU A 166 10.36 -11.38 6.58
N PHE A 167 9.41 -10.43 6.44
CA PHE A 167 9.44 -9.46 5.35
C PHE A 167 10.73 -8.63 5.29
N MET A 168 11.39 -8.37 6.43
CA MET A 168 12.66 -7.64 6.45
C MET A 168 13.81 -8.44 5.83
N GLN A 169 13.67 -9.76 5.73
CA GLN A 169 14.64 -10.63 5.07
C GLN A 169 14.27 -10.88 3.61
N LEU A 170 12.99 -11.17 3.32
CA LEU A 170 12.56 -11.58 1.98
C LEU A 170 12.27 -10.39 1.05
N ALA A 171 11.71 -9.31 1.57
CA ALA A 171 11.30 -8.14 0.80
C ALA A 171 11.54 -6.82 1.56
N PRO A 172 12.77 -6.52 2.01
CA PRO A 172 13.07 -5.40 2.91
C PRO A 172 12.51 -4.04 2.45
N THR A 173 12.37 -3.83 1.14
CA THR A 173 11.83 -2.58 0.57
C THR A 173 10.57 -2.78 -0.27
N GLY A 174 10.01 -3.99 -0.34
CA GLY A 174 8.84 -4.34 -1.16
C GLY A 174 7.60 -4.64 -0.33
N ASP A 175 7.02 -3.63 0.32
CA ASP A 175 5.82 -3.79 1.16
C ASP A 175 4.61 -4.30 0.36
N ASP A 176 4.46 -3.82 -0.89
CA ASP A 176 3.44 -4.28 -1.83
C ASP A 176 3.56 -5.79 -2.14
N ILE A 177 4.79 -6.28 -2.32
CA ILE A 177 5.09 -7.70 -2.55
C ILE A 177 4.67 -8.55 -1.34
N TRP A 178 5.05 -8.12 -0.13
CA TRP A 178 4.67 -8.83 1.09
C TRP A 178 3.15 -8.83 1.28
N PHE A 179 2.49 -7.67 1.12
CA PHE A 179 1.03 -7.58 1.31
C PHE A 179 0.29 -8.41 0.27
N LYS A 180 0.79 -8.47 -0.97
CA LYS A 180 0.26 -9.38 -1.99
C LYS A 180 0.31 -10.82 -1.53
N ALA A 181 1.47 -11.27 -1.04
CA ALA A 181 1.65 -12.63 -0.56
C ALA A 181 0.71 -12.95 0.60
N MET A 182 0.53 -12.03 1.54
CA MET A 182 -0.39 -12.20 2.67
C MET A 182 -1.86 -12.26 2.24
N GLY A 183 -2.23 -11.53 1.18
CA GLY A 183 -3.56 -11.66 0.55
C GLY A 183 -3.75 -13.02 -0.12
N LEU A 184 -2.75 -13.49 -0.86
CA LEU A 184 -2.77 -14.81 -1.52
C LEU A 184 -2.88 -15.96 -0.51
N LEU A 185 -2.08 -15.92 0.56
CA LEU A 185 -2.13 -16.90 1.68
C LEU A 185 -3.47 -16.89 2.44
N ASN A 186 -4.29 -15.87 2.23
CA ASN A 186 -5.63 -15.75 2.80
C ASN A 186 -6.73 -15.98 1.74
N HIS A 187 -6.36 -16.42 0.54
CA HIS A 187 -7.26 -16.59 -0.60
C HIS A 187 -8.04 -15.33 -0.98
N THR A 188 -7.51 -14.15 -0.66
CA THR A 188 -8.13 -12.86 -0.95
C THR A 188 -7.73 -12.37 -2.35
N LYS A 189 -8.72 -12.13 -3.21
CA LYS A 189 -8.50 -11.54 -4.54
C LYS A 189 -8.29 -10.03 -4.45
N THR A 190 -7.62 -9.47 -5.45
CA THR A 190 -7.50 -8.02 -5.61
C THR A 190 -8.38 -7.56 -6.78
N VAL A 191 -9.02 -6.41 -6.63
CA VAL A 191 -9.85 -5.79 -7.67
C VAL A 191 -9.47 -4.32 -7.84
N MET A 192 -9.64 -3.80 -9.04
CA MET A 192 -9.41 -2.39 -9.30
C MET A 192 -10.62 -1.54 -8.90
N ALA A 193 -10.34 -0.42 -8.22
CA ALA A 193 -11.36 0.56 -7.85
C ALA A 193 -12.04 1.23 -9.06
N LYS A 194 -11.31 1.32 -10.18
CA LYS A 194 -11.73 1.89 -11.46
C LYS A 194 -11.35 0.96 -12.62
N ALA A 195 -11.89 1.21 -13.81
CA ALA A 195 -11.63 0.40 -15.00
C ALA A 195 -10.17 0.42 -15.48
N SER A 196 -9.36 1.39 -15.03
CA SER A 196 -7.95 1.52 -15.39
C SER A 196 -7.13 2.00 -14.20
N SER A 197 -5.84 1.67 -14.19
CA SER A 197 -4.93 2.13 -13.13
C SER A 197 -4.80 3.64 -13.16
N ILE A 198 -4.77 4.26 -11.98
CA ILE A 198 -4.70 5.71 -11.83
C ILE A 198 -3.43 6.08 -11.07
N ASP A 199 -2.66 7.00 -11.63
CA ASP A 199 -1.58 7.70 -10.94
C ASP A 199 -2.11 9.06 -10.45
N PHE A 200 -1.89 9.37 -9.17
CA PHE A 200 -2.25 10.67 -8.61
C PHE A 200 -1.08 11.66 -8.70
N PRO A 201 -1.35 12.98 -8.74
CA PRO A 201 -0.30 13.99 -8.79
C PRO A 201 0.65 13.88 -7.59
N ALA A 202 1.94 13.74 -7.86
CA ALA A 202 2.97 13.79 -6.83
C ALA A 202 3.15 15.22 -6.31
N ILE A 203 3.38 15.34 -5.01
CA ILE A 203 3.76 16.60 -4.38
C ILE A 203 5.22 16.88 -4.75
N ASN A 204 5.46 18.05 -5.34
CA ASN A 204 6.83 18.46 -5.66
C ASN A 204 7.55 18.85 -4.37
N ILE A 205 8.40 17.96 -3.87
CA ILE A 205 9.22 18.20 -2.68
C ILE A 205 10.65 18.44 -3.16
N GLN A 206 11.09 19.70 -3.07
CA GLN A 206 12.47 20.09 -3.41
C GLN A 206 13.47 19.21 -2.65
N ASN A 207 14.50 18.70 -3.35
CA ASN A 207 15.57 17.84 -2.80
C ASN A 207 15.13 16.49 -2.19
N SER A 208 13.88 16.06 -2.33
CA SER A 208 13.44 14.70 -1.93
C SER A 208 13.77 13.60 -2.94
N GLN A 209 14.25 14.00 -4.13
CA GLN A 209 14.54 13.11 -5.26
C GLN A 209 15.99 12.58 -5.28
N ALA A 210 16.76 12.77 -4.20
CA ALA A 210 18.01 12.04 -4.01
C ALA A 210 17.65 10.56 -3.75
N GLU A 211 17.82 9.71 -4.79
CA GLU A 211 17.55 8.27 -4.81
C GLU A 211 16.30 7.81 -4.03
N THR A 212 15.13 8.00 -4.64
CA THR A 212 13.86 7.57 -4.05
C THR A 212 13.80 6.05 -3.86
N LEU A 213 13.04 5.59 -2.85
CA LEU A 213 12.76 4.16 -2.62
C LEU A 213 12.28 3.46 -3.89
N TRP A 214 11.45 4.14 -4.69
CA TRP A 214 10.98 3.64 -5.98
C TRP A 214 12.12 3.37 -6.97
N GLN A 215 13.08 4.29 -7.12
CA GLN A 215 14.23 4.11 -8.02
C GLN A 215 15.09 2.91 -7.62
N GLN A 216 15.29 2.68 -6.32
CA GLN A 216 16.03 1.52 -5.83
C GLN A 216 15.25 0.21 -6.08
N ASN A 217 13.93 0.24 -5.90
CA ASN A 217 13.07 -0.94 -6.03
C ASN A 217 12.93 -1.45 -7.46
N ILE A 218 13.13 -0.60 -8.48
CA ILE A 218 13.12 -1.00 -9.90
C ILE A 218 14.04 -2.20 -10.16
N TYR A 219 15.17 -2.30 -9.45
CA TYR A 219 16.16 -3.36 -9.60
C TYR A 219 16.07 -4.46 -8.54
N LYS A 220 15.33 -4.23 -7.44
CA LYS A 220 15.23 -5.17 -6.31
C LYS A 220 13.94 -6.00 -6.35
N ASN A 221 12.88 -5.49 -6.95
CA ASN A 221 11.55 -6.10 -6.88
C ASN A 221 11.50 -7.52 -7.45
N ASP A 222 12.21 -7.82 -8.54
CA ASP A 222 12.25 -9.17 -9.12
C ASP A 222 12.82 -10.20 -8.13
N ALA A 223 13.91 -9.86 -7.44
CA ALA A 223 14.54 -10.74 -6.45
C ALA A 223 13.66 -10.92 -5.20
N GLN A 224 13.08 -9.82 -4.68
CA GLN A 224 12.19 -9.87 -3.51
C GLN A 224 10.92 -10.66 -3.79
N LEU A 225 10.33 -10.47 -4.98
CA LEU A 225 9.16 -11.20 -5.43
C LEU A 225 9.45 -12.70 -5.49
N LYS A 226 10.56 -13.09 -6.12
CA LYS A 226 11.00 -14.49 -6.17
C LYS A 226 11.18 -15.07 -4.77
N ALA A 227 11.90 -14.37 -3.89
CA ALA A 227 12.16 -14.85 -2.53
C ALA A 227 10.87 -15.09 -1.73
N VAL A 228 9.91 -14.16 -1.81
CA VAL A 228 8.61 -14.31 -1.13
C VAL A 228 7.77 -15.44 -1.73
N PHE A 229 7.67 -15.50 -3.06
CA PHE A 229 6.84 -16.51 -3.73
C PHE A 229 7.40 -17.93 -3.58
N GLU A 230 8.72 -18.10 -3.58
CA GLU A 230 9.35 -19.40 -3.32
C GLU A 230 9.21 -19.82 -1.86
N HIS A 231 9.35 -18.88 -0.91
CA HIS A 231 9.25 -19.20 0.51
C HIS A 231 7.86 -19.75 0.89
N PHE A 232 6.80 -19.22 0.28
CA PHE A 232 5.40 -19.58 0.59
C PHE A 232 4.72 -20.44 -0.48
N ASP A 233 5.44 -20.86 -1.52
CA ASP A 233 4.93 -21.65 -2.64
C ASP A 233 3.65 -21.08 -3.31
N LEU A 234 3.69 -19.79 -3.67
CA LEU A 234 2.50 -19.03 -4.08
C LEU A 234 2.18 -19.08 -5.58
N TYR A 235 3.02 -19.71 -6.38
CA TYR A 235 2.90 -19.66 -7.84
C TYR A 235 1.58 -20.27 -8.35
N ASP A 236 1.13 -21.35 -7.72
CA ASP A 236 -0.04 -22.12 -8.19
C ASP A 236 -1.36 -21.41 -7.87
N LEU A 237 -1.37 -20.50 -6.89
CA LEU A 237 -2.54 -19.68 -6.55
C LEU A 237 -2.94 -18.68 -7.63
N LEU A 238 -2.06 -18.45 -8.62
CA LEU A 238 -2.33 -17.52 -9.73
C LEU A 238 -3.13 -18.17 -10.88
N GLU A 239 -3.39 -19.47 -10.82
CA GLU A 239 -3.90 -20.27 -11.95
C GLU A 239 -5.44 -20.34 -12.05
N GLU A 240 -6.18 -19.65 -11.18
CA GLU A 240 -7.59 -19.39 -11.46
C GLU A 240 -7.75 -18.33 -12.56
N THR A 241 -7.54 -18.72 -13.82
CA THR A 241 -8.42 -18.46 -14.99
C THR A 241 -7.69 -18.69 -16.31
N LEU A 242 -7.98 -19.81 -16.99
CA LEU A 242 -8.27 -19.92 -18.44
C LEU A 242 -8.89 -21.31 -18.71
N ASN A 243 -9.97 -21.65 -18.01
CA ASN A 243 -10.90 -22.68 -18.48
C ASN A 243 -12.25 -22.00 -18.73
N ASN A 244 -12.39 -21.42 -19.92
CA ASN A 244 -13.65 -21.18 -20.59
C ASN A 244 -13.46 -21.60 -22.05
#